data_AF-A0A834EI31-F1
#
_entry.id   AF-A0A834EI31-F1
#
_cell.length_a   1.000
_cell.length_b   1.000
_cell.length_c   1.000
_cell.angle_alpha   90.00
_cell.angle_beta   90.00
_cell.angle_gamma   90.00
#
_symmetry.space_group_name_H-M   'P 1'
#
loop_
_entity.id
_entity.type
_entity.pdbx_description
1 polymer ?
#
loop_
_entity_poly.entity_id
_entity_poly.type
_entity_poly.pdbx_seq_one_letter_code
_entity_poly.pdbx_strand_id
1 'polypeptide(L)'
;MGVGEKYPEAVHLLEGASSSYMGIQSTSQPGFELVIVWRIQVDEEGKVLPKLDLLTKVPQQALELDKKGVIETAPLSFRTLLGVLGIEVAVESLIRLLCIEENH
;
A
#
# COMPACT_ATOMS: atom_id res chain seq x y z
N MET A 1 2.08 19.00 3.68
CA MET A 1 3.04 18.28 2.83
C MET A 1 2.41 16.94 2.49
N GLY A 2 2.15 16.67 1.22
CA GLY A 2 1.51 15.43 0.76
C GLY A 2 2.47 14.24 0.84
N VAL A 3 1.95 13.02 0.94
CA VAL A 3 2.77 11.80 1.10
C VAL A 3 3.79 11.64 -0.04
N GLY A 4 3.44 12.01 -1.28
CA GLY A 4 4.35 11.99 -2.44
C GLY A 4 5.47 13.03 -2.39
N GLU A 5 5.34 14.10 -1.58
CA GLU A 5 6.41 15.08 -1.38
C GLU A 5 7.43 14.58 -0.35
N LYS A 6 6.98 13.74 0.60
CA LYS A 6 7.83 13.14 1.63
C LYS A 6 8.67 11.98 1.10
N TYR A 7 8.13 11.22 0.13
CA TYR A 7 8.77 10.03 -0.44
C TYR A 7 8.67 10.00 -1.98
N PRO A 8 9.26 10.97 -2.70
CA PRO A 8 9.03 11.14 -4.14
C PRO A 8 9.55 9.98 -4.99
N GLU A 9 10.56 9.25 -4.52
CA GLU A 9 11.18 8.14 -5.25
C GLU A 9 10.43 6.81 -5.07
N ALA A 10 9.60 6.71 -4.03
CA ALA A 10 8.93 5.46 -3.68
C ALA A 10 7.41 5.54 -3.79
N VAL A 11 6.82 6.71 -3.59
CA VAL A 11 5.36 6.90 -3.60
C VAL A 11 4.93 7.60 -4.86
N HIS A 12 4.02 6.97 -5.60
CA HIS A 12 3.47 7.49 -6.84
C HIS A 12 1.95 7.61 -6.76
N LEU A 13 1.45 8.78 -7.18
CA LEU A 13 0.03 9.11 -7.30
C LEU A 13 -0.22 9.51 -8.75
N LEU A 14 -0.63 8.56 -9.60
CA LEU A 14 -0.75 8.79 -11.05
C LEU A 14 -1.69 9.95 -11.40
N GLU A 15 -2.79 10.12 -10.66
CA GLU A 15 -3.76 11.22 -10.83
C GLU A 15 -3.66 12.29 -9.73
N GLY A 16 -2.53 12.34 -9.01
CA GLY A 16 -2.33 13.27 -7.91
C GLY A 16 -3.39 13.13 -6.81
N ALA A 17 -3.93 14.26 -6.35
CA ALA A 17 -4.91 14.30 -5.25
C ALA A 17 -6.27 13.66 -5.61
N SER A 18 -6.59 13.52 -6.90
CA SER A 18 -7.85 12.93 -7.37
C SER A 18 -7.78 11.42 -7.56
N SER A 19 -6.59 10.82 -7.37
CA SER A 19 -6.39 9.39 -7.56
C SER A 19 -7.30 8.56 -6.65
N SER A 20 -7.62 7.35 -7.10
CA SER A 20 -8.25 6.31 -6.27
C SER A 20 -7.26 5.23 -5.82
N TYR A 21 -5.98 5.42 -6.11
CA TYR A 21 -4.91 4.52 -5.74
C TYR A 21 -3.55 5.21 -5.58
N MET A 22 -2.66 4.58 -4.83
CA MET A 22 -1.30 5.01 -4.56
C MET A 22 -0.37 3.80 -4.72
N GLY A 23 0.66 3.93 -5.55
CA GLY A 23 1.73 2.94 -5.65
C GLY A 23 2.84 3.26 -4.66
N ILE A 24 3.34 2.23 -3.98
CA ILE A 24 4.53 2.27 -3.14
C ILE A 24 5.52 1.26 -3.72
N GLN A 25 6.55 1.76 -4.39
CA GLN A 25 7.59 0.93 -4.99
C GLN A 25 8.75 0.74 -4.01
N SER A 26 9.30 -0.48 -3.98
CA SER A 26 10.54 -0.72 -3.24
C SER A 26 11.72 -0.02 -3.92
N THR A 27 12.47 0.74 -3.13
CA THR A 27 13.70 1.39 -3.58
C THR A 27 14.86 0.40 -3.75
N SER A 28 14.83 -0.71 -3.01
CA SER A 28 15.89 -1.73 -3.02
C SER A 28 15.59 -2.92 -3.96
N GLN A 29 14.32 -3.18 -4.28
CA GLN A 29 13.90 -4.32 -5.11
C GLN A 29 13.01 -3.85 -6.27
N PRO A 30 13.59 -3.51 -7.44
CA PRO A 30 12.82 -3.14 -8.62
C PRO A 30 11.80 -4.20 -9.01
N GLY A 31 10.57 -3.77 -9.32
CA GLY A 31 9.46 -4.66 -9.67
C GLY A 31 8.62 -5.15 -8.49
N PHE A 32 9.03 -4.87 -7.24
CA PHE A 32 8.15 -4.99 -6.07
C PHE A 32 7.41 -3.68 -5.82
N GLU A 33 6.09 -3.76 -5.82
CA GLU A 33 5.22 -2.62 -5.64
C GLU A 33 3.97 -3.04 -4.85
N LEU A 34 3.63 -2.21 -3.86
CA LEU A 34 2.37 -2.29 -3.13
C LEU A 34 1.46 -1.17 -3.62
N VAL A 35 0.28 -1.52 -4.13
CA VAL A 35 -0.70 -0.55 -4.61
C VAL A 35 -1.86 -0.50 -3.63
N ILE A 36 -2.00 0.62 -2.95
CA ILE A 36 -3.14 0.89 -2.07
C ILE A 36 -4.25 1.46 -2.93
N VAL A 37 -5.43 0.84 -2.91
CA VAL A 37 -6.62 1.31 -3.62
C VAL A 37 -7.65 1.78 -2.60
N TRP A 38 -8.34 2.87 -2.85
CA TRP A 38 -9.43 3.35 -2.01
C TRP A 38 -10.71 3.61 -2.79
N ARG A 39 -11.83 3.36 -2.13
CA ARG A 39 -13.17 3.65 -2.63
C ARG A 39 -14.00 4.24 -1.51
N ILE A 40 -14.80 5.24 -1.84
CA ILE A 40 -15.80 5.78 -0.94
C ILE A 40 -17.09 5.02 -1.21
N GLN A 41 -17.60 4.32 -0.20
CA GLN A 41 -18.91 3.67 -0.26
C GLN A 41 -19.89 4.44 0.61
N VAL A 42 -21.15 4.46 0.20
CA VAL A 42 -22.25 5.01 0.99
C VAL A 42 -23.18 3.84 1.28
N ASP A 43 -23.47 3.58 2.55
CA ASP A 43 -24.43 2.55 2.93
C ASP A 43 -25.89 3.03 2.77
N GLU A 44 -26.84 2.15 3.05
CA GLU A 44 -28.27 2.41 2.87
C GLU A 44 -28.76 3.55 3.78
N GLU A 45 -28.08 3.76 4.92
CA GLU A 45 -28.34 4.83 5.88
C GLU A 45 -27.66 6.16 5.50
N GLY A 46 -26.93 6.20 4.38
CA GLY A 46 -26.22 7.39 3.92
C GLY A 46 -24.87 7.63 4.60
N LYS A 47 -24.36 6.67 5.37
CA LYS A 47 -23.05 6.76 6.02
C LYS A 47 -21.95 6.53 5.00
N VAL A 48 -20.97 7.43 5.01
CA VAL A 48 -19.79 7.34 4.17
C VAL A 48 -18.75 6.43 4.82
N LEU A 49 -18.41 5.35 4.14
CA LEU A 49 -17.43 4.35 4.57
C LEU A 49 -16.27 4.32 3.57
N PRO A 50 -15.08 4.85 3.92
CA PRO A 50 -13.90 4.66 3.12
C PRO A 50 -13.45 3.20 3.23
N LYS A 51 -13.27 2.54 2.09
CA LYS A 51 -12.65 1.22 2.01
C LYS A 51 -11.29 1.35 1.35
N LEU A 52 -10.28 0.89 2.06
CA LEU A 52 -8.92 0.74 1.54
C LEU A 52 -8.64 -0.75 1.35
N ASP A 53 -7.95 -1.08 0.28
CA ASP A 53 -7.43 -2.42 0.03
C ASP A 53 -6.02 -2.35 -0.55
N LEU A 54 -5.36 -3.50 -0.61
CA LEU A 54 -4.00 -3.62 -1.09
C LEU A 54 -3.95 -4.57 -2.29
N LEU A 55 -3.21 -4.19 -3.32
CA LEU A 55 -2.78 -5.06 -4.40
C LEU A 55 -1.27 -5.19 -4.34
N THR A 56 -0.78 -6.42 -4.46
CA THR A 56 0.65 -6.72 -4.48
C THR A 56 1.08 -6.98 -5.92
N LYS A 57 2.09 -6.26 -6.37
CA LYS A 57 2.79 -6.54 -7.62
C LYS A 57 4.19 -7.01 -7.29
N VAL A 58 4.47 -8.26 -7.64
CA VAL A 58 5.76 -8.90 -7.39
C VAL A 58 6.25 -9.59 -8.66
N PRO A 59 7.58 -9.70 -8.86
CA PRO A 59 8.13 -10.48 -9.96
C PRO A 59 7.67 -11.93 -9.87
N GLN A 60 7.45 -12.57 -11.03
CA GLN A 60 6.97 -13.95 -11.09
C GLN A 60 7.91 -14.92 -10.35
N GLN A 61 9.22 -14.71 -10.44
CA GLN A 61 10.20 -15.54 -9.74
C GLN A 61 10.03 -15.45 -8.22
N ALA A 62 9.66 -14.29 -7.68
CA ALA A 62 9.40 -14.12 -6.26
C ALA A 62 8.09 -14.79 -5.84
N LEU A 63 7.08 -14.80 -6.71
CA LEU A 63 5.83 -15.51 -6.47
C LEU A 63 6.04 -17.03 -6.38
N GLU A 64 6.91 -17.59 -7.22
CA GLU A 64 7.28 -19.03 -7.18
C GLU A 64 8.00 -19.42 -5.87
N LEU A 65 8.66 -18.45 -5.22
CA LEU A 65 9.34 -18.63 -3.94
C LEU A 65 8.41 -18.46 -2.73
N ASP A 66 7.20 -17.92 -2.92
CA ASP A 66 6.24 -17.67 -1.85
C ASP A 66 5.51 -18.95 -1.41
N LYS A 67 6.24 -19.82 -0.70
CA LYS A 67 5.71 -21.09 -0.18
C LYS A 67 4.65 -20.90 0.91
N LYS A 68 4.49 -19.69 1.45
CA LYS A 68 3.61 -19.40 2.58
C LYS A 68 2.35 -18.63 2.17
N GLY A 69 2.20 -18.29 0.89
CA GLY A 69 1.09 -17.47 0.41
C GLY A 69 1.06 -16.08 1.04
N VAL A 70 2.23 -15.51 1.35
CA VAL A 70 2.35 -14.14 1.88
C VAL A 70 1.76 -13.13 0.92
N ILE A 71 1.97 -13.31 -0.38
CA ILE A 71 1.49 -12.39 -1.42
C ILE A 71 -0.04 -12.42 -1.49
N GLU A 72 -0.64 -13.62 -1.48
CA GLU A 72 -2.10 -13.79 -1.48
C GLU A 72 -2.75 -13.25 -0.20
N THR A 73 -2.10 -13.45 0.96
CA THR A 73 -2.65 -13.04 2.26
C THR A 73 -2.38 -11.57 2.59
N ALA A 74 -1.51 -10.88 1.86
CA ALA A 74 -1.15 -9.48 2.10
C ALA A 74 -2.36 -8.51 2.18
N PRO A 75 -3.39 -8.59 1.32
CA PRO A 75 -4.56 -7.71 1.44
C PRO A 75 -5.31 -7.89 2.75
N LEU A 76 -5.45 -9.13 3.23
CA LEU A 76 -6.09 -9.40 4.52
C LEU A 76 -5.25 -8.88 5.68
N SER A 77 -3.94 -9.10 5.64
CA SER A 77 -3.00 -8.58 6.64
C SER A 77 -3.03 -7.05 6.70
N PHE A 78 -3.09 -6.39 5.54
CA PHE A 78 -3.23 -4.94 5.46
C PHE A 78 -4.53 -4.43 6.09
N ARG A 79 -5.68 -5.04 5.78
CA ARG A 79 -6.95 -4.66 6.41
C ARG A 79 -6.95 -4.86 7.93
N THR A 80 -6.27 -5.89 8.41
CA THR A 80 -6.05 -6.10 9.84
C THR A 80 -5.20 -4.96 10.42
N LEU A 81 -4.11 -4.59 9.74
CA LEU A 81 -3.24 -3.49 10.15
C LEU A 81 -3.99 -2.15 10.20
N LEU A 82 -4.86 -1.87 9.24
CA LEU A 82 -5.73 -0.69 9.24
C LEU A 82 -6.63 -0.64 10.47
N GLY A 83 -7.21 -1.78 10.87
CA GLY A 83 -8.05 -1.87 12.07
C GLY A 83 -7.29 -1.68 13.37
N VAL A 84 -6.02 -2.09 13.41
CA VAL A 84 -5.18 -2.02 14.63
C VAL A 84 -4.50 -0.66 14.78
N LEU A 85 -3.92 -0.13 13.70
CA LEU A 85 -3.08 1.08 13.72
C LEU A 85 -3.79 2.35 13.22
N GLY A 86 -4.92 2.20 12.52
CA GLY A 86 -5.52 3.28 11.74
C GLY A 86 -4.81 3.51 10.40
N ILE A 87 -5.44 4.31 9.54
CA ILE A 87 -5.02 4.48 8.14
C ILE A 87 -3.62 5.10 8.04
N GLU A 88 -3.39 6.26 8.68
CA GLU A 88 -2.15 7.01 8.54
C GLU A 88 -0.92 6.18 8.95
N VAL A 89 -0.98 5.55 10.13
CA VAL A 89 0.13 4.77 10.68
C VAL A 89 0.36 3.49 9.87
N ALA A 90 -0.69 2.81 9.42
CA ALA A 90 -0.56 1.60 8.61
C ALA A 90 0.11 1.90 7.26
N VAL A 91 -0.30 2.97 6.58
CA VAL A 91 0.28 3.40 5.31
C VAL A 91 1.73 3.82 5.48
N GLU A 92 2.03 4.66 6.47
CA GLU A 92 3.41 5.07 6.79
C GLU A 92 4.32 3.87 7.10
N SER A 93 3.78 2.85 7.79
CA SER A 93 4.54 1.63 8.10
C SER A 93 4.90 0.83 6.85
N LEU A 94 3.98 0.72 5.87
CA LEU A 94 4.27 0.06 4.59
C LEU A 94 5.29 0.84 3.76
N ILE A 95 5.19 2.17 3.74
CA ILE A 95 6.17 3.02 3.05
C ILE A 95 7.56 2.76 3.63
N ARG A 96 7.71 2.85 4.96
CA ARG A 96 9.01 2.60 5.63
C ARG A 96 9.54 1.19 5.38
N LEU A 97 8.67 0.19 5.33
CA LEU A 97 9.04 -1.21 5.07
C LEU A 97 9.65 -1.39 3.67
N LEU A 98 9.15 -0.68 2.66
CA LEU A 98 9.62 -0.79 1.28
C LEU A 98 10.75 0.17 0.93
N CYS A 99 10.83 1.29 1.67
CA CYS A 99 11.79 2.36 1.45
C CYS A 99 13.04 2.25 2.32
N ILE A 100 13.28 1.09 2.97
CA ILE A 100 14.37 0.89 3.97
C ILE A 100 15.56 1.78 3.63
N GLU A 101 15.76 2.83 4.42
CA GLU A 101 17.02 3.58 4.42
C GLU A 101 18.09 2.57 4.81
N GLU A 102 19.09 2.38 3.94
CA GLU A 102 20.36 1.82 4.37
C GLU A 102 20.91 2.76 5.46
N ASN A 103 20.65 2.45 6.73
CA ASN A 103 21.45 2.97 7.81
C ASN A 103 22.82 2.32 7.72
N HIS A 104 23.68 2.88 6.86
CA HIS A 104 25.13 2.70 6.90
C HIS A 104 25.75 3.76 7.81
#